data_AF-A0AA40R887-F1
#
_entry.id   AF-A0AA40R887-F1
#
_cell.length_a   1.000
_cell.length_b   1.000
_cell.length_c   1.000
_cell.angle_alpha   90.00
_cell.angle_beta   90.00
_cell.angle_gamma   90.00
#
_symmetry.space_group_name_H-M   'P 1'
#
loop_
_entity.id
_entity.type
_entity.pdbx_description
1 polymer ?
#
loop_
_entity_poly.entity_id
_entity_poly.type
_entity_poly.pdbx_seq_one_letter_code
_entity_poly.pdbx_strand_id
1 'polypeptide(L)'
;MGVSIERSSFFTRLWAYGFTKLTASIAVSALVVFSTGKASSLINGVFPVDASALPFTRAIVAGLLAFEYAYPLLLVVAVFAAIHALVLFGWVKLKLSGEGEYDGPPIQSVAFLLLSAVVLVSYAKWVNKDFSNEAWPAKVYRLAHLLDFDAKYECTNIPKGFSVVFLGPDHARVLLDQNSPQTEDMESFLGAGTSGQTDIPQRFHVLSCETRTQFTDGENATGMSGTSRADAAAQ
;
A
#
# COMPACT_ATOMS: atom_id res chain seq x y z
N MET A 1 25.72 14.23 15.70
CA MET A 1 24.96 15.46 16.05
C MET A 1 23.58 15.32 15.42
N GLY A 2 22.61 14.74 16.14
CA GLY A 2 21.24 14.59 15.64
C GLY A 2 20.50 15.91 15.78
N VAL A 3 20.12 16.53 14.66
CA VAL A 3 19.17 17.64 14.68
C VAL A 3 17.80 17.04 14.98
N SER A 4 17.41 17.09 16.26
CA SER A 4 16.04 16.82 16.66
C SER A 4 15.16 17.95 16.12
N ILE A 5 14.37 17.64 15.09
CA ILE A 5 13.41 18.57 14.46
C ILE A 5 12.45 19.17 15.52
N GLU A 6 12.20 18.43 16.60
CA GLU A 6 11.39 18.84 17.75
C GLU A 6 12.00 20.02 18.56
N ARG A 7 13.32 20.22 18.47
CA ARG A 7 14.04 21.29 19.18
C ARG A 7 14.27 22.56 18.36
N SER A 8 13.86 22.60 17.09
CA SER A 8 13.96 23.86 16.33
C SER A 8 12.91 24.84 16.83
N SER A 9 13.35 26.02 17.27
CA SER A 9 12.48 27.07 17.82
C SER A 9 11.36 27.50 16.85
N PHE A 10 11.59 27.33 15.55
CA PHE A 10 10.59 27.54 14.50
C PHE A 10 9.45 26.51 14.59
N PHE A 11 9.76 25.22 14.59
CA PHE A 11 8.76 24.15 14.68
C PHE A 11 7.99 24.19 16.00
N THR A 12 8.68 24.41 17.11
CA THR A 12 8.03 24.52 18.43
C THR A 12 7.03 25.69 18.47
N ARG A 13 7.38 26.84 17.88
CA ARG A 13 6.48 28.00 17.78
C ARG A 13 5.33 27.74 16.83
N LEU A 14 5.60 27.18 15.65
CA LEU A 14 4.57 26.90 14.66
C LEU A 14 3.54 25.87 15.18
N TRP A 15 4.02 24.86 15.91
CA TRP A 15 3.20 23.83 16.54
C TRP A 15 2.55 24.26 17.86
N ALA A 16 2.88 25.44 18.39
CA ALA A 16 2.19 25.98 19.57
C ALA A 16 0.75 26.43 19.26
N TYR A 17 0.47 26.77 17.99
CA TYR A 17 -0.83 27.27 17.56
C TYR A 17 -1.82 26.13 17.26
N GLY A 18 -3.00 26.17 17.89
CA GLY A 18 -4.05 25.17 17.70
C GLY A 18 -4.56 25.08 16.25
N PHE A 19 -4.63 26.22 15.55
CA PHE A 19 -5.03 26.28 14.15
C PHE A 19 -4.07 25.50 13.23
N THR A 20 -2.76 25.64 13.43
CA THR A 20 -1.75 24.88 12.66
C THR A 20 -1.92 23.38 12.84
N LYS A 21 -2.14 22.91 14.08
CA LYS A 21 -2.38 21.49 14.35
C LYS A 21 -3.65 21.01 13.63
N LEU A 22 -4.73 21.79 13.71
CA LEU A 22 -5.99 21.45 13.04
C LEU A 22 -5.81 21.33 11.53
N THR A 23 -5.19 22.33 10.88
CA THR A 23 -4.94 22.31 9.44
C THR A 23 -4.04 21.14 9.04
N ALA A 24 -2.97 20.88 9.79
CA ALA A 24 -2.09 19.75 9.54
C ALA A 24 -2.84 18.41 9.64
N SER A 25 -3.66 18.22 10.68
CA SER A 25 -4.47 17.01 10.85
C SER A 25 -5.47 16.81 9.71
N ILE A 26 -6.16 17.88 9.28
CA ILE A 26 -7.08 17.82 8.14
C ILE A 26 -6.33 17.47 6.86
N ALA A 27 -5.18 18.09 6.61
CA ALA A 27 -4.37 17.82 5.42
C ALA A 27 -3.88 16.37 5.37
N VAL A 28 -3.36 15.85 6.49
CA VAL A 28 -2.93 14.44 6.60
C VAL A 28 -4.11 13.50 6.40
N SER A 29 -5.26 13.78 7.02
CA SER A 29 -6.45 12.94 6.87
C SER A 29 -6.96 12.93 5.43
N ALA A 30 -7.02 14.09 4.78
CA ALA A 30 -7.43 14.21 3.38
C ALA A 30 -6.47 13.45 2.45
N LEU A 31 -5.16 13.55 2.69
CA LEU A 31 -4.14 12.82 1.94
C LEU A 31 -4.33 11.30 2.07
N VAL A 32 -4.57 10.80 3.27
CA VAL A 32 -4.82 9.37 3.53
C VAL A 32 -6.08 8.88 2.82
N VAL A 33 -7.20 9.61 2.95
CA VAL A 33 -8.47 9.25 2.31
C VAL A 33 -8.33 9.26 0.79
N PHE A 34 -7.72 10.30 0.22
CA PHE A 34 -7.47 10.41 -1.22
C PHE A 34 -6.61 9.25 -1.73
N SER A 35 -5.51 8.97 -1.04
CA SER A 35 -4.58 7.89 -1.42
C SER A 35 -5.23 6.52 -1.29
N THR A 36 -6.10 6.32 -0.30
CA THR A 36 -6.89 5.10 -0.14
C THR A 36 -7.88 4.90 -1.29
N GLY A 37 -8.54 5.98 -1.75
CA GLY A 37 -9.41 5.93 -2.92
C GLY A 37 -8.65 5.63 -4.22
N LYS A 38 -7.48 6.23 -4.40
CA LYS A 38 -6.59 5.94 -5.53
C LYS A 38 -6.06 4.50 -5.50
N ALA A 39 -5.68 3.99 -4.34
CA ALA A 39 -5.29 2.60 -4.16
C ALA A 39 -6.41 1.64 -4.57
N SER A 40 -7.64 1.90 -4.14
CA SER A 40 -8.81 1.12 -4.59
C SER A 40 -8.99 1.15 -6.11
N SER A 41 -8.82 2.31 -6.73
CA SER A 41 -8.92 2.43 -8.19
C SER A 41 -7.85 1.62 -8.92
N LEU A 42 -6.62 1.56 -8.41
CA LEU A 42 -5.55 0.75 -9.01
C LEU A 42 -5.84 -0.74 -8.86
N ILE A 43 -6.27 -1.17 -7.68
CA ILE A 43 -6.60 -2.57 -7.39
C ILE A 43 -7.79 -3.05 -8.24
N ASN A 44 -8.85 -2.26 -8.32
CA ASN A 44 -10.02 -2.55 -9.17
C ASN A 44 -9.67 -2.57 -10.67
N GLY A 45 -8.55 -1.95 -11.07
CA GLY A 45 -8.04 -2.03 -12.44
C GLY A 45 -7.29 -3.33 -12.75
N VAL A 46 -6.86 -4.08 -11.73
CA VAL A 46 -6.14 -5.35 -11.87
C VAL A 46 -7.04 -6.55 -11.62
N PHE A 47 -7.87 -6.50 -10.58
CA PHE A 47 -8.70 -7.61 -10.15
C PHE A 47 -10.19 -7.33 -10.42
N PRO A 48 -11.00 -8.34 -10.81
CA PRO A 48 -12.43 -8.16 -11.06
C PRO A 48 -13.28 -8.18 -9.78
N VAL A 49 -12.69 -7.85 -8.64
CA VAL A 49 -13.34 -7.78 -7.32
C VAL A 49 -13.08 -6.43 -6.69
N ASP A 50 -13.92 -6.05 -5.73
CA ASP A 50 -13.69 -4.80 -5.00
C ASP A 50 -12.40 -4.86 -4.18
N ALA A 51 -11.64 -3.77 -4.18
CA ALA A 51 -10.38 -3.63 -3.45
C ALA A 51 -10.49 -3.88 -1.93
N SER A 52 -11.70 -3.85 -1.34
CA SER A 52 -11.91 -4.26 0.06
C SER A 52 -11.61 -5.74 0.31
N ALA A 53 -11.61 -6.58 -0.73
CA ALA A 53 -11.17 -7.98 -0.63
C ALA A 53 -9.65 -8.13 -0.49
N LEU A 54 -8.88 -7.05 -0.72
CA LEU A 54 -7.41 -7.03 -0.68
C LEU A 54 -6.91 -5.98 0.33
N PRO A 55 -7.26 -6.11 1.63
CA PRO A 55 -7.06 -5.06 2.62
C PRO A 55 -5.58 -4.73 2.86
N PHE A 56 -4.67 -5.71 2.83
CA PHE A 56 -3.25 -5.48 3.10
C PHE A 56 -2.58 -4.78 1.92
N THR A 57 -2.84 -5.24 0.70
CA THR A 57 -2.39 -4.58 -0.53
C THR A 57 -2.93 -3.16 -0.60
N ARG A 58 -4.23 -2.97 -0.32
CA ARG A 58 -4.84 -1.63 -0.32
C ARG A 58 -4.17 -0.70 0.66
N ALA A 59 -3.85 -1.16 1.87
CA ALA A 59 -3.18 -0.35 2.88
C ALA A 59 -1.77 0.08 2.45
N ILE A 60 -0.96 -0.86 1.93
CA ILE A 60 0.41 -0.55 1.48
C ILE A 60 0.40 0.38 0.26
N VAL A 61 -0.42 0.08 -0.75
CA VAL A 61 -0.54 0.91 -1.95
C VAL A 61 -1.02 2.32 -1.58
N ALA A 62 -1.98 2.45 -0.65
CA ALA A 62 -2.42 3.75 -0.15
C ALA A 62 -1.28 4.51 0.55
N GLY A 63 -0.44 3.84 1.35
CA GLY A 63 0.73 4.44 1.99
C GLY A 63 1.76 4.95 0.99
N LEU A 64 2.06 4.15 -0.05
CA LEU A 64 2.98 4.53 -1.13
C LEU A 64 2.45 5.72 -1.93
N LEU A 65 1.16 5.71 -2.27
CA LEU A 65 0.50 6.83 -2.93
C LEU A 65 0.45 8.07 -2.04
N ALA A 66 0.29 7.94 -0.72
CA ALA A 66 0.35 9.08 0.19
C ALA A 66 1.74 9.73 0.18
N PHE A 67 2.81 8.92 0.11
CA PHE A 67 4.16 9.43 -0.07
C PHE A 67 4.36 10.09 -1.44
N GLU A 68 3.83 9.50 -2.50
CA GLU A 68 3.82 10.10 -3.84
C GLU A 68 3.08 11.45 -3.85
N TYR A 69 1.91 11.54 -3.22
CA TYR A 69 1.14 12.79 -3.17
C TYR A 69 1.64 13.79 -2.12
N ALA A 70 2.64 13.44 -1.31
CA ALA A 70 3.30 14.35 -0.35
C ALA A 70 4.29 15.33 -1.02
N TYR A 71 4.24 15.50 -2.34
CA TYR A 71 5.10 16.43 -3.11
C TYR A 71 5.16 17.87 -2.56
N PRO A 72 4.14 18.46 -1.89
CA PRO A 72 4.27 19.80 -1.34
C PRO A 72 5.40 19.91 -0.29
N LEU A 73 5.76 18.81 0.38
CA LEU A 73 6.92 18.78 1.29
C LEU A 73 8.24 18.96 0.52
N LEU A 74 8.33 18.48 -0.72
CA LEU A 74 9.51 18.65 -1.56
C LEU A 74 9.65 20.07 -2.09
N LEU A 75 8.54 20.78 -2.29
CA LEU A 75 8.59 22.22 -2.59
C LEU A 75 9.28 23.00 -1.48
N VAL A 76 9.02 22.64 -0.21
CA VAL A 76 9.70 23.25 0.93
C VAL A 76 11.21 22.99 0.85
N VAL A 77 11.62 21.75 0.58
CA VAL A 77 13.04 21.40 0.38
C VAL A 77 13.66 22.21 -0.75
N ALA A 78 12.96 22.35 -1.88
CA ALA A 78 13.44 23.11 -3.04
C ALA A 78 13.60 24.61 -2.72
N VAL A 79 12.69 25.21 -1.94
CA VAL A 79 12.80 26.62 -1.50
C VAL A 79 14.02 26.82 -0.60
N PHE A 80 14.23 25.94 0.39
CA PHE A 80 15.44 26.02 1.23
C PHE A 80 16.72 25.80 0.41
N ALA A 81 16.67 24.90 -0.58
CA ALA A 81 17.81 24.68 -1.48
C ALA A 81 18.12 25.95 -2.29
N ALA A 82 17.11 26.66 -2.79
CA ALA A 82 17.29 27.94 -3.48
C ALA A 82 17.95 29.00 -2.58
N ILE A 83 17.55 29.10 -1.31
CA ILE A 83 18.18 30.02 -0.33
C ILE A 83 19.66 29.66 -0.15
N HIS A 84 19.98 28.38 0.07
CA HIS A 84 21.36 27.94 0.22
C HIS A 84 22.19 28.13 -1.07
N ALA A 85 21.57 28.01 -2.24
CA ALA A 85 22.20 28.33 -3.52
C ALA A 85 22.56 29.81 -3.63
N LEU A 86 21.68 30.72 -3.19
CA LEU A 86 21.97 32.16 -3.14
C LEU A 86 23.13 32.49 -2.20
N VAL A 87 23.19 31.84 -1.02
CA VAL A 87 24.30 31.99 -0.07
C VAL A 87 25.62 31.55 -0.71
N LEU A 88 25.63 30.37 -1.34
CA LEU A 88 26.83 29.86 -2.02
C LEU A 88 27.25 30.77 -3.17
N PHE A 89 26.29 31.23 -3.99
CA PHE A 89 26.55 32.16 -5.08
C PHE A 89 27.16 33.48 -4.59
N GLY A 90 26.62 34.05 -3.51
CA GLY A 90 27.16 35.25 -2.86
C GLY A 90 28.61 35.05 -2.41
N TRP A 91 28.91 33.91 -1.78
CA TRP A 91 30.28 33.57 -1.37
C TRP A 91 31.23 33.42 -2.55
N VAL A 92 30.82 32.72 -3.62
CA VAL A 92 31.64 32.56 -4.83
C VAL A 92 31.91 33.92 -5.47
N LYS A 93 30.90 34.78 -5.57
CA LYS A 93 31.05 36.13 -6.13
C LYS A 93 32.06 36.95 -5.33
N LEU A 94 31.96 36.96 -4.00
CA LEU A 94 32.87 37.68 -3.11
C LEU A 94 34.32 37.17 -3.24
N LYS A 95 34.49 35.85 -3.30
CA LYS A 95 35.81 35.23 -3.49
C LYS A 95 36.43 35.59 -4.84
N LEU A 96 35.62 35.69 -5.90
CA LEU A 96 36.09 36.00 -7.25
C LEU A 96 36.35 37.51 -7.46
N SER A 97 35.60 38.39 -6.80
CA SER A 97 35.82 39.84 -6.91
C SER A 97 37.07 40.30 -6.19
N GLY A 98 37.58 39.53 -5.22
CA GLY A 98 38.72 39.93 -4.37
C GLY A 98 38.40 41.11 -3.46
N GLU A 99 37.13 41.54 -3.41
CA GLU A 99 36.64 42.62 -2.58
C GLU A 99 36.12 42.06 -1.27
N GLY A 100 36.71 42.46 -0.14
CA GLY A 100 36.23 42.12 1.19
C GLY A 100 36.96 40.96 1.88
N GLU A 101 36.76 40.87 3.19
CA GLU A 101 37.23 39.77 4.03
C GLU A 101 36.21 38.63 3.92
N TYR A 102 36.64 37.46 3.47
CA TYR A 102 35.75 36.31 3.31
C TYR A 102 36.08 35.22 4.33
N ASP A 103 35.06 34.76 5.03
CA ASP A 103 35.15 33.55 5.85
C ASP A 103 35.35 32.30 4.98
N GLY A 104 35.73 31.19 5.61
CA GLY A 104 35.84 29.88 4.96
C GLY A 104 34.59 29.49 4.16
N PRO A 105 34.70 28.47 3.27
CA PRO A 105 33.60 28.07 2.40
C PRO A 105 32.31 27.75 3.20
N PRO A 106 31.12 28.04 2.66
CA PRO A 106 29.85 27.80 3.35
C PRO A 106 29.49 26.31 3.29
N ILE A 107 30.21 25.48 4.05
CA ILE A 107 30.13 24.01 4.02
C ILE A 107 28.70 23.52 4.28
N GLN A 108 27.96 24.18 5.18
CA GLN A 108 26.57 23.83 5.48
C GLN A 108 25.66 24.00 4.26
N SER A 109 25.82 25.09 3.51
CA SER A 109 25.05 25.32 2.28
C SER A 109 25.39 24.30 1.20
N VAL A 110 26.68 23.97 1.05
CA VAL A 110 27.11 22.93 0.10
C VAL A 110 26.50 21.57 0.48
N ALA A 111 26.58 21.18 1.74
CA ALA A 111 26.02 19.92 2.22
C ALA A 111 24.50 19.86 2.05
N PHE A 112 23.79 20.95 2.35
CA PHE A 112 22.33 21.03 2.17
C PHE A 112 21.94 20.88 0.70
N LEU A 113 22.64 21.54 -0.22
CA LEU A 113 22.39 21.45 -1.65
C LEU A 113 22.61 20.02 -2.18
N LEU A 114 23.70 19.37 -1.77
CA LEU A 114 23.98 17.98 -2.16
C LEU A 114 22.88 17.04 -1.65
N LEU A 115 22.49 17.15 -0.38
CA LEU A 115 21.43 16.32 0.19
C LEU A 115 20.09 16.57 -0.50
N SER A 116 19.74 17.83 -0.75
CA SER A 116 18.52 18.21 -1.45
C SER A 116 18.49 17.65 -2.87
N ALA A 117 19.61 17.70 -3.60
CA ALA A 117 19.72 17.11 -4.93
C ALA A 117 19.50 15.59 -4.88
N VAL A 118 20.10 14.88 -3.92
CA VAL A 118 19.89 13.43 -3.74
C VAL A 118 18.42 13.13 -3.47
N VAL A 119 17.78 13.86 -2.55
CA VAL A 119 16.36 13.65 -2.21
C VAL A 119 15.45 13.91 -3.41
N LEU A 120 15.61 15.05 -4.10
CA LEU A 120 14.77 15.44 -5.23
C LEU A 120 14.94 14.48 -6.42
N VAL A 121 16.17 14.10 -6.75
CA VAL A 121 16.45 13.14 -7.84
C VAL A 121 15.91 11.76 -7.50
N SER A 122 16.10 11.29 -6.25
CA SER A 122 15.58 9.98 -5.82
C SER A 122 14.07 9.95 -5.87
N TYR A 123 13.39 10.99 -5.40
CA TYR A 123 11.94 11.08 -5.48
C TYR A 123 11.45 11.18 -6.93
N ALA A 124 12.10 11.97 -7.78
CA ALA A 124 11.76 12.06 -9.19
C ALA A 124 11.90 10.70 -9.89
N LYS A 125 12.97 9.95 -9.60
CA LYS A 125 13.14 8.58 -10.09
C LYS A 125 12.01 7.66 -9.57
N TRP A 126 11.70 7.73 -8.28
CA TRP A 126 10.67 6.91 -7.66
C TRP A 126 9.32 7.08 -8.37
N VAL A 127 8.85 8.32 -8.52
CA VAL A 127 7.53 8.62 -9.09
C VAL A 127 7.48 8.37 -10.61
N ASN A 128 8.53 8.72 -11.35
CA ASN A 128 8.49 8.63 -12.82
C ASN A 128 8.94 7.27 -13.37
N LYS A 129 9.67 6.47 -12.60
CA LYS A 129 10.25 5.20 -13.06
C LYS A 129 9.79 4.02 -12.22
N ASP A 130 9.99 4.06 -10.90
CA ASP A 130 9.76 2.90 -10.05
C ASP A 130 8.26 2.67 -9.76
N PHE A 131 7.44 3.73 -9.76
CA PHE A 131 6.00 3.72 -9.51
C PHE A 131 5.22 4.53 -10.57
N SER A 132 5.52 4.31 -11.85
CA SER A 132 4.79 4.93 -12.95
C SER A 132 3.42 4.26 -13.16
N ASN A 133 2.54 4.92 -13.92
CA ASN A 133 1.22 4.37 -14.33
C ASN A 133 1.33 3.00 -15.03
N GLU A 134 2.45 2.73 -15.70
CA GLU A 134 2.72 1.46 -16.38
C GLU A 134 3.22 0.38 -15.41
N ALA A 135 3.90 0.78 -14.33
CA ALA A 135 4.46 -0.13 -13.33
C ALA A 135 3.41 -0.60 -12.30
N TRP A 136 2.40 0.23 -12.01
CA TRP A 136 1.41 -0.03 -10.96
C TRP A 136 0.66 -1.35 -11.10
N PRO A 137 0.09 -1.75 -12.27
CA PRO A 137 -0.69 -2.97 -12.38
C PRO A 137 0.10 -4.23 -11.98
N ALA A 138 1.34 -4.37 -12.49
CA ALA A 138 2.21 -5.50 -12.17
C ALA A 138 2.59 -5.52 -10.67
N LYS A 139 2.85 -4.36 -10.09
CA LYS A 139 3.21 -4.23 -8.67
C LYS A 139 2.04 -4.58 -7.76
N VAL A 140 0.86 -4.05 -8.04
CA VAL A 140 -0.38 -4.38 -7.31
C VAL A 140 -0.67 -5.87 -7.37
N TYR A 141 -0.53 -6.47 -8.56
CA TYR A 141 -0.76 -7.90 -8.76
C TYR A 141 0.17 -8.78 -7.91
N ARG A 142 1.47 -8.49 -7.91
CA ARG A 142 2.46 -9.22 -7.09
C ARG A 142 2.24 -9.00 -5.60
N LEU A 143 1.96 -7.77 -5.20
CA LEU A 143 1.77 -7.43 -3.79
C LEU A 143 0.54 -8.13 -3.20
N ALA A 144 -0.55 -8.21 -3.97
CA ALA A 144 -1.73 -9.00 -3.61
C ALA A 144 -1.37 -10.47 -3.39
N HIS A 145 -0.56 -11.05 -4.27
CA HIS A 145 -0.11 -12.44 -4.14
C HIS A 145 0.77 -12.68 -2.91
N LEU A 146 1.51 -11.66 -2.48
CA LEU A 146 2.37 -11.73 -1.29
C LEU A 146 1.59 -11.58 0.01
N LEU A 147 0.52 -10.79 0.03
CA LEU A 147 -0.11 -10.33 1.28
C LEU A 147 -1.54 -10.81 1.51
N ASP A 148 -2.35 -10.90 0.45
CA ASP A 148 -3.79 -11.16 0.58
C ASP A 148 -4.18 -12.54 0.04
N PHE A 149 -3.46 -13.07 -0.95
CA PHE A 149 -3.69 -14.42 -1.46
C PHE A 149 -3.12 -15.46 -0.49
N ASP A 150 -3.94 -16.46 -0.16
CA ASP A 150 -3.55 -17.57 0.70
C ASP A 150 -3.41 -18.86 -0.13
N ALA A 151 -2.26 -19.52 -0.01
CA ALA A 151 -2.03 -20.87 -0.55
C ALA A 151 -2.61 -21.97 0.35
N LYS A 152 -2.99 -21.63 1.59
CA LYS A 152 -3.59 -22.52 2.59
C LYS A 152 -5.07 -22.15 2.78
N TYR A 153 -5.94 -22.85 2.07
CA TYR A 153 -7.40 -22.68 2.18
C TYR A 153 -8.09 -24.00 2.49
N GLU A 154 -9.29 -23.89 3.05
CA GLU A 154 -10.12 -25.04 3.47
C GLU A 154 -11.14 -25.48 2.40
N CYS A 155 -11.21 -24.80 1.26
CA CYS A 155 -12.13 -25.11 0.17
C CYS A 155 -11.81 -26.49 -0.45
N THR A 156 -12.75 -27.43 -0.37
CA THR A 156 -12.59 -28.81 -0.84
C THR A 156 -12.74 -28.95 -2.36
N ASN A 157 -13.48 -28.04 -2.98
CA ASN A 157 -13.76 -28.00 -4.42
C ASN A 157 -12.66 -27.28 -5.24
N ILE A 158 -11.60 -26.79 -4.58
CA ILE A 158 -10.49 -26.08 -5.23
C ILE A 158 -9.23 -26.95 -5.14
N PRO A 159 -8.61 -27.32 -6.29
CA PRO A 159 -7.41 -28.16 -6.28
C PRO A 159 -6.28 -27.49 -5.52
N LYS A 160 -5.45 -28.25 -4.81
CA LYS A 160 -4.25 -27.71 -4.13
C LYS A 160 -3.24 -27.18 -5.15
N GLY A 161 -2.43 -26.21 -4.74
CA GLY A 161 -1.38 -25.61 -5.58
C GLY A 161 -1.75 -24.28 -6.22
N PHE A 162 -2.97 -23.80 -5.98
CA PHE A 162 -3.37 -22.44 -6.31
C PHE A 162 -3.31 -21.54 -5.07
N SER A 163 -3.50 -20.24 -5.29
CA SER A 163 -3.67 -19.27 -4.22
C SER A 163 -5.03 -18.59 -4.38
N VAL A 164 -5.69 -18.30 -3.26
CA VAL A 164 -7.05 -17.75 -3.25
C VAL A 164 -7.19 -16.54 -2.34
N VAL A 165 -8.13 -15.66 -2.66
CA VAL A 165 -8.60 -14.60 -1.77
C VAL A 165 -10.05 -14.86 -1.44
N PHE A 166 -10.41 -14.88 -0.15
CA PHE A 166 -11.79 -15.00 0.28
C PHE A 166 -12.57 -13.71 0.03
N LEU A 167 -13.75 -13.84 -0.56
CA LEU A 167 -14.60 -12.72 -0.94
C LEU A 167 -15.77 -12.61 0.04
N GLY A 168 -15.61 -11.73 1.02
CA GLY A 168 -16.61 -11.48 2.04
C GLY A 168 -16.36 -12.25 3.34
N PRO A 169 -17.06 -11.87 4.42
CA PRO A 169 -16.80 -12.39 5.77
C PRO A 169 -17.29 -13.83 5.98
N ASP A 170 -18.17 -14.32 5.11
CA ASP A 170 -18.71 -15.69 5.16
C ASP A 170 -17.82 -16.72 4.49
N HIS A 171 -16.73 -16.27 3.84
CA HIS A 171 -15.79 -17.11 3.09
C HIS A 171 -16.48 -17.98 2.01
N ALA A 172 -17.69 -17.63 1.59
CA ALA A 172 -18.51 -18.46 0.72
C ALA A 172 -18.05 -18.43 -0.74
N ARG A 173 -17.28 -17.40 -1.12
CA ARG A 173 -16.70 -17.23 -2.46
C ARG A 173 -15.23 -16.91 -2.36
N VAL A 174 -14.48 -17.30 -3.38
CA VAL A 174 -13.07 -16.97 -3.52
C VAL A 174 -12.73 -16.47 -4.90
N LEU A 175 -11.74 -15.59 -4.97
CA LEU A 175 -11.01 -15.26 -6.19
C LEU A 175 -9.84 -16.24 -6.32
N LEU A 176 -9.83 -17.02 -7.39
CA LEU A 176 -8.77 -17.96 -7.73
C LEU A 176 -7.87 -17.36 -8.79
N ASP A 177 -6.56 -17.42 -8.56
CA ASP A 177 -5.54 -17.18 -9.58
C ASP A 177 -4.72 -18.45 -9.85
N GLN A 178 -4.52 -18.74 -11.13
CA GLN A 178 -3.79 -19.89 -11.63
C GLN A 178 -2.31 -19.61 -11.89
N ASN A 179 -1.93 -18.33 -12.09
CA ASN A 179 -0.57 -17.96 -12.50
C ASN A 179 0.44 -17.96 -11.35
N SER A 180 0.00 -18.13 -10.08
CA SER A 180 0.80 -18.19 -8.85
C SER A 180 2.19 -17.56 -9.02
N PRO A 181 2.26 -16.23 -9.19
CA PRO A 181 3.49 -15.54 -9.50
C PRO A 181 4.52 -15.82 -8.40
N GLN A 182 5.77 -16.02 -8.80
CA GLN A 182 6.88 -16.11 -7.85
C GLN A 182 6.87 -14.86 -6.96
N THR A 183 6.62 -15.06 -5.67
CA THR A 183 6.67 -14.01 -4.66
C THR A 183 8.14 -13.71 -4.38
N GLU A 184 8.69 -12.77 -5.13
CA GLU A 184 9.98 -12.18 -4.82
C GLU A 184 9.89 -11.34 -3.52
N ASP A 185 11.05 -11.02 -2.96
CA ASP A 185 11.14 -10.24 -1.72
C ASP A 185 10.58 -8.82 -1.86
N MET A 186 10.27 -8.19 -0.72
CA MET A 186 9.72 -6.83 -0.66
C MET A 186 10.66 -5.78 -1.31
N GLU A 187 11.97 -6.07 -1.37
CA GLU A 187 12.94 -5.21 -2.04
C GLU A 187 12.74 -5.19 -3.56
N SER A 188 12.44 -6.34 -4.18
CA SER A 188 12.15 -6.41 -5.62
C SER A 188 10.88 -5.63 -5.98
N PHE A 189 9.89 -5.55 -5.08
CA PHE A 189 8.68 -4.75 -5.27
C PHE A 189 8.98 -3.25 -5.38
N LEU A 190 10.02 -2.74 -4.71
CA LEU A 190 10.38 -1.32 -4.75
C LEU A 190 11.15 -0.92 -6.01
N GLY A 191 11.82 -1.86 -6.68
CA GLY A 191 12.60 -1.59 -7.90
C GLY A 191 11.77 -1.56 -9.19
N ALA A 192 12.26 -0.87 -10.22
CA ALA A 192 11.69 -0.93 -11.58
C ALA A 192 12.03 -2.21 -12.37
N GLY A 193 13.01 -3.01 -11.93
CA GLY A 193 13.58 -4.12 -12.70
C GLY A 193 12.62 -5.27 -13.01
N THR A 194 11.48 -5.34 -12.32
CA THR A 194 10.56 -6.48 -12.32
C THR A 194 9.18 -6.13 -12.90
N SER A 195 8.88 -4.84 -13.10
CA SER A 195 7.55 -4.38 -13.58
C SER A 195 7.19 -4.89 -14.98
N GLY A 196 8.17 -5.23 -15.83
CA GLY A 196 7.91 -5.64 -17.22
C GLY A 196 7.70 -7.14 -17.47
N GLN A 197 7.87 -8.01 -16.47
CA GLN A 197 7.88 -9.47 -16.66
C GLN A 197 6.70 -10.19 -16.00
N THR A 198 5.67 -9.47 -15.57
CA THR A 198 4.54 -10.09 -14.85
C THR A 198 3.39 -10.32 -15.80
N ASP A 199 3.10 -11.58 -16.11
CA ASP A 199 1.94 -11.95 -16.92
C ASP A 199 0.68 -11.96 -16.04
N ILE A 200 -0.01 -10.82 -16.01
CA ILE A 200 -1.28 -10.68 -15.29
C ILE A 200 -2.35 -11.45 -16.08
N PRO A 201 -3.06 -12.40 -15.46
CA PRO A 201 -4.12 -13.15 -16.12
C PRO A 201 -5.17 -12.21 -16.74
N GLN A 202 -5.56 -12.49 -17.98
CA GLN A 202 -6.66 -11.77 -18.63
C GLN A 202 -8.03 -12.08 -18.01
N ARG A 203 -8.12 -13.18 -17.25
CA ARG A 203 -9.34 -13.65 -16.60
C ARG A 203 -9.00 -14.23 -15.23
N PHE A 204 -9.74 -13.78 -14.22
CA PHE A 204 -9.74 -14.40 -12.90
C PHE A 204 -11.04 -15.17 -12.72
N HIS A 205 -11.00 -16.24 -11.93
CA HIS A 205 -12.16 -17.07 -11.64
C HIS A 205 -12.68 -16.75 -10.24
N VAL A 206 -13.96 -16.41 -10.14
CA VAL A 206 -14.66 -16.32 -8.86
C VAL A 206 -15.47 -17.61 -8.69
N LEU A 207 -15.16 -18.36 -7.64
CA LEU A 207 -15.76 -19.68 -7.37
C LEU A 207 -16.41 -19.68 -5.98
N SER A 208 -17.42 -20.52 -5.77
CA SER A 208 -17.90 -20.82 -4.42
C SER A 208 -16.86 -21.66 -3.66
N CYS A 209 -16.72 -21.45 -2.35
CA CYS A 209 -15.87 -22.27 -1.49
C CYS A 209 -16.73 -23.27 -0.73
N GLU A 210 -16.48 -24.56 -0.93
CA GLU A 210 -17.14 -25.62 -0.19
C GLU A 210 -16.20 -26.11 0.92
N THR A 211 -16.44 -25.68 2.15
CA THR A 211 -15.74 -26.23 3.33
C THR A 211 -16.34 -27.57 3.70
N ARG A 212 -15.50 -28.49 4.21
CA ARG A 212 -15.96 -29.76 4.77
C ARG A 212 -16.73 -29.49 6.07
N THR A 213 -18.01 -29.12 6.00
CA THR A 213 -18.84 -29.05 7.21
C THR A 213 -18.97 -30.45 7.80
N GLN A 214 -18.74 -30.51 9.12
CA GLN A 214 -19.02 -31.64 9.97
C GLN A 214 -20.43 -32.18 9.68
N PHE A 215 -20.51 -33.37 9.08
CA PHE A 215 -21.63 -34.27 9.38
C PHE A 215 -21.49 -34.62 10.86
N THR A 216 -22.13 -33.86 11.75
CA THR A 216 -22.66 -34.47 12.96
C THR A 216 -23.81 -35.35 12.50
N ASP A 217 -23.51 -36.63 12.39
CA ASP A 217 -24.43 -37.68 12.02
C ASP A 217 -25.75 -37.55 12.78
N GLY A 218 -26.83 -37.51 12.02
CA GLY A 218 -28.10 -38.00 12.52
C GLY A 218 -27.97 -39.51 12.70
N GLU A 219 -27.79 -39.96 13.94
CA GLU A 219 -27.90 -41.37 14.28
C GLU A 219 -28.59 -41.54 15.63
N ASN A 220 -29.93 -41.65 15.58
CA ASN A 220 -30.72 -42.74 16.16
C ASN A 220 -32.18 -42.33 16.42
N ALA A 221 -33.09 -42.80 15.57
CA ALA A 221 -34.19 -43.69 15.96
C ALA A 221 -35.31 -43.69 14.89
N THR A 222 -35.12 -44.48 13.84
CA THR A 222 -36.24 -45.08 13.11
C THR A 222 -36.09 -46.58 13.15
N GLY A 223 -37.05 -47.24 13.81
CA GLY A 223 -37.13 -48.69 13.80
C GLY A 223 -38.07 -49.27 14.84
N MET A 224 -39.39 -49.15 14.64
CA MET A 224 -40.25 -50.35 14.71
C MET A 224 -41.62 -50.12 14.05
N SER A 225 -41.87 -50.97 13.05
CA SER A 225 -43.12 -51.15 12.32
C SER A 225 -43.97 -52.26 12.98
N GLY A 226 -45.30 -52.15 12.92
CA GLY A 226 -46.21 -53.27 13.17
C GLY A 226 -47.69 -52.88 13.31
N THR A 227 -48.49 -53.19 12.27
CA THR A 227 -49.82 -53.87 12.26
C THR A 227 -50.90 -53.52 13.31
N SER A 228 -52.22 -53.56 13.14
CA SER A 228 -53.23 -53.85 12.10
C SER A 228 -54.61 -53.61 12.77
N ARG A 229 -55.64 -53.32 11.95
CA ARG A 229 -57.11 -53.28 12.18
C ARG A 229 -57.75 -53.86 13.48
N ALA A 230 -58.74 -53.09 13.95
CA ALA A 230 -60.08 -53.46 14.47
C ALA A 230 -60.21 -54.32 15.75
N ASP A 231 -60.81 -53.78 16.82
CA ASP A 231 -62.21 -54.04 17.20
C ASP A 231 -62.64 -53.37 18.54
N ALA A 232 -63.94 -53.06 18.60
CA ALA A 232 -64.84 -53.07 19.77
C ALA A 232 -64.71 -52.05 20.93
N ALA A 233 -65.67 -51.11 20.93
CA ALA A 233 -66.65 -50.83 21.99
C ALA A 233 -66.27 -51.01 23.48
N ALA A 234 -66.46 -49.94 24.27
CA ALA A 234 -67.38 -49.94 25.42
C ALA A 234 -67.39 -48.58 26.18
N GLN A 235 -68.62 -48.07 26.34
CA GLN A 235 -69.16 -47.20 27.40
C GLN A 235 -68.77 -45.71 27.45
#